data_AF-A0A2D6RM74-F1
#
_entry.id   AF-A0A2D6RM74-F1
#
_cell.length_a   1.000
_cell.length_b   1.000
_cell.length_c   1.000
_cell.angle_alpha   90.00
_cell.angle_beta   90.00
_cell.angle_gamma   90.00
#
_symmetry.space_group_name_H-M   'P 1'
#
loop_
_entity.id
_entity.type
_entity.pdbx_description
1 polymer ?
#
loop_
_entity_poly.entity_id
_entity_poly.type
_entity_poly.pdbx_seq_one_letter_code
_entity_poly.pdbx_strand_id
1 'polypeptide(L)'
;MAIDASEQIEKFQDFVEQNYEKDLHERLNKGINFIVYNFFKLAEFDPRLADQLLEEPEETIKAAELALEQFEVKKGFRVRFKSLPKSQEIFIRNIRSKHLKKFIAVEGIIRQSSEVRPQVVTAKFECPSCGNTITMPQVDQQFREPTRCTCGRKGRFRLLDKDLVDVQRLVVEESPESLSGGAQPKRLQIFLREDLVEPRMEKRTTPGTRVLVCGMVFEIPIQTRTGGTSTRFDIAMHANFLEPLEEDFSDIQVSVEDENMIKKLAKDKNVYERLVNSVAPSIYGHSKIKEAILLQLFSGVRKIKKDGTKVRGDLHVLLVGDPGCIVGDSKVSVYNRGMRRMDSLGSYHKEKINVPLTKIRKNEKEKGYDFGKVFYKYENKLVIKVVLESGKQLICTLDHPLLGKDGWKRADCFEIGEKIRVMPKIPNYIKKFKKTGFEYAKKSSGCLKDVNLPKEFSPKLAALCGYVLGDGNIHPKGYRITCYVSDEEKELIEPLVQLWNNVFHVEPAYVLKQPVYSMIQDVDGSQREVRSSRVMHWLEINSKHIAQALSFLSVKRVPQSIFDSPKEVVASFLRWLFEADGCAFGNGRGRTSIQLKSTRGDLLRDVQLLLLFFGIHSRIVGDNLCIRRAFDMELFI
;
A
#
# COMPACT_ATOMS: atom_id res chain seq x y z
N MET A 1 -19.11 -50.05 -12.90
CA MET A 1 -19.04 -50.97 -14.06
C MET A 1 -18.45 -50.15 -15.19
N ALA A 2 -17.35 -50.61 -15.79
CA ALA A 2 -16.76 -49.93 -16.94
C ALA A 2 -17.76 -49.98 -18.10
N ILE A 3 -18.01 -48.84 -18.73
CA ILE A 3 -18.79 -48.74 -19.96
C ILE A 3 -17.98 -49.40 -21.07
N ASP A 4 -18.58 -50.28 -21.86
CA ASP A 4 -17.90 -50.92 -23.00
C ASP A 4 -17.62 -49.89 -24.11
N ALA A 5 -16.60 -50.14 -24.93
CA ALA A 5 -16.21 -49.21 -26.00
C ALA A 5 -17.36 -48.92 -26.98
N SER A 6 -18.23 -49.90 -27.23
CA SER A 6 -19.43 -49.75 -28.07
C SER A 6 -20.44 -48.79 -27.44
N GLU A 7 -20.69 -48.95 -26.13
CA GLU A 7 -21.61 -48.08 -25.37
C GLU A 7 -21.07 -46.65 -25.24
N GLN A 8 -19.74 -46.48 -25.15
CA GLN A 8 -19.12 -45.14 -25.17
C GLN A 8 -19.36 -44.43 -26.51
N ILE A 9 -19.22 -45.13 -27.64
CA ILE A 9 -19.42 -44.56 -28.98
C ILE A 9 -20.87 -44.12 -29.16
N GLU A 10 -21.84 -44.97 -28.80
CA GLU A 10 -23.28 -44.64 -28.87
C GLU A 10 -23.62 -43.41 -28.02
N LYS A 11 -23.10 -43.35 -26.78
CA LYS A 11 -23.34 -42.19 -25.91
C LYS A 11 -22.71 -40.90 -26.41
N PHE A 12 -21.52 -40.98 -27.01
CA PHE A 12 -20.90 -39.80 -27.62
C PHE A 12 -21.66 -39.34 -28.87
N GLN A 13 -22.26 -40.26 -29.61
CA GLN A 13 -23.14 -39.93 -30.73
C GLN A 13 -24.37 -39.14 -30.24
N ASP A 14 -25.09 -39.68 -29.24
CA ASP A 14 -26.24 -39.00 -28.63
C ASP A 14 -25.86 -37.62 -28.06
N PHE A 15 -24.68 -37.51 -27.44
CA PHE A 15 -24.17 -36.26 -26.90
C PHE A 15 -23.93 -35.21 -27.99
N VAL A 16 -23.38 -35.61 -29.13
CA VAL A 16 -23.13 -34.74 -30.28
C VAL A 16 -24.45 -34.25 -30.86
N GLU A 17 -25.40 -35.14 -31.11
CA GLU A 17 -26.72 -34.82 -31.67
C GLU A 17 -27.47 -33.80 -30.80
N GLN A 18 -27.46 -33.99 -29.47
CA GLN A 18 -28.21 -33.11 -28.57
C GLN A 18 -27.55 -31.73 -28.38
N ASN A 19 -26.22 -31.66 -28.33
CA ASN A 19 -25.52 -30.46 -27.83
C ASN A 19 -24.64 -29.74 -28.85
N TYR A 20 -24.12 -30.43 -29.87
CA TYR A 20 -23.04 -29.91 -30.72
C TYR A 20 -23.27 -30.10 -32.22
N GLU A 21 -24.39 -30.67 -32.66
CA GLU A 21 -24.70 -30.90 -34.08
C GLU A 21 -24.55 -29.63 -34.94
N LYS A 22 -25.11 -28.51 -34.48
CA LYS A 22 -25.00 -27.20 -35.17
C LYS A 22 -23.55 -26.70 -35.25
N ASP A 23 -22.77 -26.84 -34.17
CA ASP A 23 -21.36 -26.41 -34.14
C ASP A 23 -20.50 -27.31 -35.04
N LEU A 24 -20.80 -28.62 -35.08
CA LEU A 24 -20.14 -29.57 -35.96
C LEU A 24 -20.34 -29.18 -37.44
N HIS A 25 -21.58 -28.93 -37.87
CA HIS A 25 -21.86 -28.47 -39.24
C HIS A 25 -21.18 -27.14 -39.58
N GLU A 26 -21.16 -26.18 -38.65
CA GLU A 26 -20.50 -24.90 -38.86
C GLU A 26 -18.97 -25.06 -39.04
N ARG A 27 -18.34 -25.93 -38.23
CA ARG A 27 -16.91 -26.23 -38.32
C ARG A 27 -16.54 -26.96 -39.61
N LEU A 28 -17.37 -27.93 -40.03
CA LEU A 28 -17.21 -28.64 -41.30
C LEU A 28 -17.27 -27.67 -42.48
N ASN A 29 -18.22 -26.74 -42.49
CA ASN A 29 -18.35 -25.71 -43.53
C ASN A 29 -17.13 -24.77 -43.59
N LYS A 30 -16.51 -24.49 -42.44
CA LYS A 30 -15.28 -23.66 -42.35
C LYS A 30 -13.99 -24.46 -42.65
N GLY A 31 -14.09 -25.77 -42.89
CA GLY A 31 -12.94 -26.64 -43.11
C GLY A 31 -12.05 -26.83 -41.88
N ILE A 32 -12.62 -26.69 -40.67
CA ILE A 32 -11.91 -26.89 -39.40
C ILE A 32 -12.01 -28.37 -39.04
N ASN A 33 -10.88 -29.04 -38.79
CA ASN A 33 -10.81 -30.48 -38.55
C ASN A 33 -10.83 -30.86 -37.06
N PHE A 34 -11.39 -30.03 -36.19
CA PHE A 34 -11.52 -30.34 -34.76
C PHE A 34 -12.77 -29.73 -34.16
N ILE A 35 -13.29 -30.35 -33.10
CA ILE A 35 -14.40 -29.83 -32.28
C ILE A 35 -13.98 -29.73 -30.82
N VAL A 36 -14.56 -28.75 -30.11
CA VAL A 36 -14.23 -28.48 -28.71
C VAL A 36 -15.45 -28.71 -27.83
N TYR A 37 -15.40 -29.75 -27.01
CA TYR A 37 -16.44 -30.07 -26.03
C TYR A 37 -16.14 -29.43 -24.68
N ASN A 38 -17.18 -28.89 -24.04
CA ASN A 38 -17.13 -28.46 -22.66
C ASN A 38 -17.35 -29.67 -21.73
N PHE A 39 -16.41 -29.91 -20.82
CA PHE A 39 -16.47 -31.00 -19.85
C PHE A 39 -17.73 -30.94 -18.96
N PHE A 40 -18.18 -29.75 -18.55
CA PHE A 40 -19.37 -29.62 -17.72
C PHE A 40 -20.64 -30.09 -18.43
N LYS A 41 -20.77 -29.82 -19.74
CA LYS A 41 -21.90 -30.34 -20.52
C LYS A 41 -21.85 -31.87 -20.65
N LEU A 42 -20.66 -32.44 -20.78
CA LEU A 42 -20.48 -33.90 -20.79
C LEU A 42 -20.90 -34.50 -19.44
N ALA A 43 -20.49 -33.88 -18.34
CA ALA A 43 -20.85 -34.31 -16.99
C ALA A 43 -22.34 -34.17 -16.68
N GLU A 44 -23.01 -33.14 -17.22
CA GLU A 44 -24.47 -32.98 -17.14
C GLU A 44 -25.22 -34.06 -17.93
N PHE A 45 -24.68 -34.47 -19.08
CA PHE A 45 -25.26 -35.50 -19.93
C PHE A 45 -25.05 -36.91 -19.36
N ASP A 46 -23.80 -37.31 -19.12
CA ASP A 46 -23.47 -38.59 -18.47
C ASP A 46 -22.24 -38.43 -17.55
N PRO A 47 -22.45 -38.40 -16.21
CA PRO A 47 -21.36 -38.33 -15.24
C PRO A 47 -20.34 -39.48 -15.37
N ARG A 48 -20.79 -40.68 -15.77
CA ARG A 48 -19.90 -41.85 -15.89
C ARG A 48 -18.91 -41.68 -17.04
N LEU A 49 -19.39 -41.11 -18.15
CA LEU A 49 -18.55 -40.82 -19.32
C LEU A 49 -17.53 -39.72 -19.00
N ALA A 50 -17.93 -38.72 -18.22
CA ALA A 50 -17.04 -37.69 -17.72
C ALA A 50 -15.95 -38.24 -16.77
N ASP A 51 -16.31 -39.15 -15.86
CA ASP A 51 -15.34 -39.83 -14.98
C ASP A 51 -14.35 -40.70 -15.78
N GLN A 52 -14.83 -41.43 -16.78
CA GLN A 52 -13.97 -42.22 -17.67
C GLN A 52 -13.00 -41.34 -18.46
N LEU A 53 -13.41 -40.16 -18.92
CA LEU A 53 -12.50 -39.22 -19.57
C LEU A 53 -11.34 -38.79 -18.64
N LEU A 54 -11.60 -38.65 -17.34
CA LEU A 54 -10.57 -38.29 -16.37
C LEU A 54 -9.63 -39.46 -16.05
N GLU A 55 -10.18 -40.67 -15.96
CA GLU A 55 -9.47 -41.87 -15.53
C GLU A 55 -8.75 -42.61 -16.68
N GLU A 56 -9.37 -42.68 -17.86
CA GLU A 56 -8.94 -43.40 -19.08
C GLU A 56 -9.14 -42.52 -20.34
N PRO A 57 -8.40 -41.40 -20.46
CA PRO A 57 -8.59 -40.43 -21.54
C PRO A 57 -8.29 -40.98 -22.93
N GLU A 58 -7.30 -41.87 -23.10
CA GLU A 58 -6.93 -42.37 -24.43
C GLU A 58 -8.06 -43.13 -25.12
N GLU A 59 -8.70 -44.04 -24.39
CA GLU A 59 -9.81 -44.84 -24.89
C GLU A 59 -11.05 -43.97 -25.10
N THR A 60 -11.37 -43.11 -24.11
CA THR A 60 -12.55 -42.25 -24.15
C THR A 60 -12.47 -41.20 -25.27
N ILE A 61 -11.31 -40.56 -25.49
CA ILE A 61 -11.13 -39.60 -26.59
C ILE A 61 -11.24 -40.32 -27.94
N LYS A 62 -10.68 -41.53 -28.06
CA LYS A 62 -10.77 -42.32 -29.28
C LYS A 62 -12.19 -42.76 -29.59
N ALA A 63 -12.97 -43.17 -28.58
CA ALA A 63 -14.39 -43.45 -28.74
C ALA A 63 -15.16 -42.21 -29.21
N ALA A 64 -14.85 -41.02 -28.67
CA ALA A 64 -15.45 -39.77 -29.14
C ALA A 64 -15.07 -39.42 -30.59
N GLU A 65 -13.83 -39.70 -31.01
CA GLU A 65 -13.39 -39.53 -32.40
C GLU A 65 -14.09 -40.51 -33.35
N LEU A 66 -14.26 -41.78 -32.95
CA LEU A 66 -14.99 -42.79 -33.74
C LEU A 66 -16.48 -42.48 -33.86
N ALA A 67 -17.10 -41.92 -32.82
CA ALA A 67 -18.49 -41.47 -32.87
C ALA A 67 -18.72 -40.40 -33.95
N LEU A 68 -17.71 -39.54 -34.20
CA LEU A 68 -17.78 -38.52 -35.25
C LEU A 68 -17.65 -39.07 -36.67
N GLU A 69 -17.01 -40.23 -36.86
CA GLU A 69 -16.90 -40.86 -38.19
C GLU A 69 -18.27 -41.23 -38.77
N GLN A 70 -19.29 -41.42 -37.92
CA GLN A 70 -20.66 -41.72 -38.34
C GLN A 70 -21.40 -40.50 -38.95
N PHE A 71 -20.92 -39.27 -38.69
CA PHE A 71 -21.51 -38.03 -39.21
C PHE A 71 -20.87 -37.56 -40.53
N GLU A 72 -20.35 -38.50 -41.34
CA GLU A 72 -19.67 -38.24 -42.62
C GLU A 72 -18.46 -37.28 -42.53
N VAL A 73 -17.83 -37.22 -41.35
CA VAL A 73 -16.67 -36.36 -41.11
C VAL A 73 -15.42 -36.96 -41.78
N LYS A 74 -14.55 -36.08 -42.31
CA LYS A 74 -13.26 -36.52 -42.91
C LYS A 74 -12.40 -37.25 -41.88
N LYS A 75 -11.69 -38.29 -42.32
CA LYS A 75 -10.67 -38.98 -41.51
C LYS A 75 -9.65 -37.98 -40.97
N GLY A 76 -9.34 -38.08 -39.68
CA GLY A 76 -8.39 -37.20 -38.98
C GLY A 76 -9.04 -36.03 -38.23
N PHE A 77 -10.35 -36.08 -37.97
CA PHE A 77 -11.03 -35.06 -37.17
C PHE A 77 -10.80 -35.28 -35.67
N ARG A 78 -10.40 -34.23 -34.95
CA ARG A 78 -9.98 -34.33 -33.53
C ARG A 78 -11.01 -33.79 -32.55
N VAL A 79 -11.11 -34.47 -31.41
CA VAL A 79 -11.95 -34.04 -30.28
C VAL A 79 -11.09 -33.41 -29.21
N ARG A 80 -11.42 -32.16 -28.83
CA ARG A 80 -10.74 -31.43 -27.76
C ARG A 80 -11.69 -31.17 -26.59
N PHE A 81 -11.21 -31.29 -25.36
CA PHE A 81 -11.99 -31.05 -24.15
C PHE A 81 -11.49 -29.81 -23.40
N LYS A 82 -12.40 -28.87 -23.14
CA LYS A 82 -12.13 -27.65 -22.37
C LYS A 82 -12.91 -27.62 -21.05
N SER A 83 -12.48 -26.71 -20.17
CA SER A 83 -13.17 -26.40 -18.90
C SER A 83 -13.22 -27.59 -17.93
N LEU A 84 -12.07 -28.20 -17.64
CA LEU A 84 -11.97 -29.21 -16.59
C LEU A 84 -12.33 -28.63 -15.21
N PRO A 85 -12.82 -29.46 -14.27
CA PRO A 85 -13.10 -28.99 -12.93
C PRO A 85 -11.81 -28.60 -12.21
N LYS A 86 -11.88 -27.59 -11.34
CA LYS A 86 -10.73 -27.07 -10.57
C LYS A 86 -10.01 -28.14 -9.74
N SER A 87 -10.67 -29.24 -9.39
CA SER A 87 -10.05 -30.39 -8.72
C SER A 87 -8.99 -31.09 -9.58
N GLN A 88 -9.08 -30.98 -10.91
CA GLN A 88 -8.14 -31.53 -11.88
C GLN A 88 -7.13 -30.49 -12.36
N GLU A 89 -7.18 -29.25 -11.86
CA GLU A 89 -6.13 -28.25 -12.06
C GLU A 89 -5.00 -28.50 -11.07
N ILE A 90 -3.87 -28.98 -11.58
CA ILE A 90 -2.75 -29.43 -10.75
C ILE A 90 -1.53 -28.56 -11.05
N PHE A 91 -1.00 -27.92 -10.01
CA PHE A 91 0.29 -27.25 -10.10
C PHE A 91 1.38 -28.23 -10.58
N ILE A 92 2.24 -27.79 -11.50
CA ILE A 92 3.33 -28.61 -12.06
C ILE A 92 4.14 -29.29 -10.95
N ARG A 93 4.39 -28.60 -9.84
CA ARG A 93 5.14 -29.13 -8.70
C ARG A 93 4.47 -30.26 -7.93
N ASN A 94 3.15 -30.42 -8.08
CA ASN A 94 2.33 -31.42 -7.41
C ASN A 94 2.10 -32.66 -8.28
N ILE A 95 2.51 -32.65 -9.54
CA ILE A 95 2.42 -33.81 -10.42
C ILE A 95 3.33 -34.93 -9.88
N ARG A 96 2.75 -36.12 -9.75
CA ARG A 96 3.30 -37.34 -9.13
C ARG A 96 2.76 -38.55 -9.88
N SER A 97 3.31 -39.73 -9.60
CA SER A 97 2.93 -41.02 -10.21
C SER A 97 1.43 -41.29 -10.26
N LYS A 98 0.65 -40.85 -9.26
CA LYS A 98 -0.82 -41.02 -9.23
C LYS A 98 -1.58 -40.33 -10.36
N HIS A 99 -0.95 -39.37 -11.05
CA HIS A 99 -1.57 -38.65 -12.16
C HIS A 99 -1.12 -39.19 -13.53
N LEU A 100 -0.24 -40.21 -13.57
CA LEU A 100 0.14 -40.84 -14.83
C LEU A 100 -1.09 -41.47 -15.46
N LYS A 101 -1.22 -41.30 -16.78
CA LYS A 101 -2.34 -41.73 -17.61
C LYS A 101 -3.70 -41.11 -17.24
N LYS A 102 -3.71 -40.07 -16.40
CA LYS A 102 -4.92 -39.30 -16.04
C LYS A 102 -5.00 -38.02 -16.85
N PHE A 103 -6.23 -37.53 -17.04
CA PHE A 103 -6.51 -36.27 -17.72
C PHE A 103 -6.53 -35.11 -16.71
N ILE A 104 -5.58 -34.18 -16.84
CA ILE A 104 -5.42 -33.05 -15.91
C ILE A 104 -5.32 -31.73 -16.66
N ALA A 105 -5.53 -30.63 -15.94
CA ALA A 105 -5.26 -29.28 -16.38
C ALA A 105 -4.02 -28.72 -15.67
N VAL A 106 -3.16 -28.02 -16.41
CA VAL A 106 -1.96 -27.35 -15.91
C VAL A 106 -1.91 -25.92 -16.43
N GLU A 107 -1.83 -24.95 -15.51
CA GLU A 107 -1.59 -23.55 -15.84
C GLU A 107 -0.10 -23.20 -15.71
N GLY A 108 0.43 -22.43 -16.65
CA GLY A 108 1.76 -21.85 -16.53
C GLY A 108 2.13 -20.90 -17.67
N ILE A 109 3.38 -20.47 -17.68
CA ILE A 109 3.97 -19.57 -18.68
C ILE A 109 4.83 -20.40 -19.63
N ILE A 110 4.69 -20.19 -20.94
CA ILE A 110 5.57 -20.83 -21.94
C ILE A 110 6.96 -20.22 -21.81
N ARG A 111 7.95 -21.03 -21.43
CA ARG A 111 9.35 -20.63 -21.35
C ARG A 111 10.09 -20.82 -22.66
N GLN A 112 9.79 -21.91 -23.35
CA GLN A 112 10.45 -22.29 -24.59
C GLN A 112 9.47 -23.06 -25.48
N SER A 113 9.43 -22.68 -26.75
CA SER A 113 8.84 -23.47 -27.83
C SER A 113 9.97 -24.06 -28.69
N SER A 114 9.78 -25.28 -29.16
CA SER A 114 10.62 -25.87 -30.20
C SER A 114 10.02 -25.61 -31.58
N GLU A 115 10.83 -25.79 -32.63
CA GLU A 115 10.32 -25.78 -34.00
C GLU A 115 9.34 -26.95 -34.22
N VAL A 116 8.30 -26.71 -35.02
CA VAL A 116 7.37 -27.75 -35.45
C VAL A 116 8.13 -28.73 -36.36
N ARG A 117 8.07 -30.02 -36.02
CA ARG A 117 8.75 -31.08 -36.78
C ARG A 117 7.82 -32.28 -37.00
N PRO A 118 7.89 -32.94 -38.17
CA PRO A 118 7.10 -34.13 -38.43
C PRO A 118 7.63 -35.33 -37.64
N GLN A 119 6.75 -36.01 -36.92
CA GLN A 119 6.99 -37.23 -36.17
C GLN A 119 6.24 -38.41 -36.80
N VAL A 120 6.89 -39.58 -36.90
CA VAL A 120 6.22 -40.80 -37.42
C VAL A 120 5.26 -41.34 -36.36
N VAL A 121 4.00 -41.56 -36.74
CA VAL A 121 2.98 -42.18 -35.87
C VAL A 121 2.73 -43.63 -36.27
N THR A 122 2.71 -43.93 -37.58
CA THR A 122 2.53 -45.28 -38.13
C THR A 122 3.54 -45.52 -39.25
N ALA A 123 4.11 -46.72 -39.29
CA ALA A 123 5.05 -47.13 -40.33
C ALA A 123 4.60 -48.48 -40.93
N LYS A 124 4.62 -48.57 -42.25
CA LYS A 124 4.30 -49.80 -43.01
C LYS A 124 5.61 -50.44 -43.47
N PHE A 125 5.78 -51.70 -43.10
CA PHE A 125 6.96 -52.48 -43.40
C PHE A 125 6.59 -53.66 -44.31
N GLU A 126 7.42 -53.96 -45.29
CA GLU A 126 7.29 -55.14 -46.14
C GLU A 126 8.26 -56.22 -45.69
N CYS A 127 7.77 -57.45 -45.57
CA CYS A 127 8.61 -58.62 -45.39
C CYS A 127 9.25 -59.01 -46.73
N PRO A 128 10.59 -58.96 -46.89
CA PRO A 128 11.22 -59.26 -48.17
C PRO A 128 11.18 -60.75 -48.58
N SER A 129 10.65 -61.65 -47.73
CA SER A 129 10.51 -63.09 -48.07
C SER A 129 9.14 -63.45 -48.60
N CYS A 130 8.07 -62.79 -48.14
CA CYS A 130 6.70 -63.15 -48.49
C CYS A 130 5.86 -61.97 -49.00
N GLY A 131 6.43 -60.77 -49.09
CA GLY A 131 5.71 -59.56 -49.51
C GLY A 131 4.64 -59.09 -48.52
N ASN A 132 4.51 -59.71 -47.34
CA ASN A 132 3.50 -59.33 -46.36
C ASN A 132 3.76 -57.91 -45.84
N THR A 133 2.73 -57.07 -45.86
CA THR A 133 2.77 -55.71 -45.35
C THR A 133 2.35 -55.70 -43.89
N ILE A 134 3.24 -55.20 -43.03
CA ILE A 134 3.07 -55.10 -41.59
C ILE A 134 3.00 -53.62 -41.23
N THR A 135 1.81 -53.15 -40.84
CA THR A 135 1.64 -51.79 -40.33
C THR A 135 1.88 -51.81 -38.81
N MET A 136 2.79 -50.98 -38.32
CA MET A 136 3.10 -50.87 -36.90
C MET A 136 3.03 -49.42 -36.42
N PRO A 137 2.34 -49.15 -35.30
CA PRO A 137 2.40 -47.84 -34.64
C PRO A 137 3.80 -47.60 -34.03
N GLN A 138 4.27 -46.36 -34.13
CA GLN A 138 5.58 -45.89 -33.68
C GLN A 138 5.38 -44.99 -32.44
N VAL A 139 5.11 -45.59 -31.29
CA VAL A 139 4.76 -44.87 -30.05
C VAL A 139 6.00 -44.47 -29.24
N ASP A 140 7.12 -45.16 -29.46
CA ASP A 140 8.38 -44.95 -28.72
C ASP A 140 9.26 -43.84 -29.33
N GLN A 141 10.20 -43.32 -28.54
CA GLN A 141 11.25 -42.40 -29.05
C GLN A 141 12.17 -43.05 -30.08
N GLN A 142 12.28 -44.38 -30.08
CA GLN A 142 13.08 -45.13 -31.03
C GLN A 142 12.19 -45.68 -32.14
N PHE A 143 12.62 -45.48 -33.38
CA PHE A 143 11.96 -46.05 -34.54
C PHE A 143 12.11 -47.58 -34.51
N ARG A 144 10.99 -48.31 -34.35
CA ARG A 144 10.96 -49.76 -34.21
C ARG A 144 10.56 -50.42 -35.52
N GLU A 145 11.36 -51.41 -35.94
CA GLU A 145 10.99 -52.33 -37.00
C GLU A 145 10.33 -53.61 -36.44
N PRO A 146 9.48 -54.31 -37.22
CA PRO A 146 8.93 -55.60 -36.83
C PRO A 146 10.05 -56.59 -36.49
N THR A 147 9.89 -57.36 -35.42
CA THR A 147 10.89 -58.36 -35.02
C THR A 147 10.72 -59.68 -35.79
N ARG A 148 9.48 -60.04 -36.14
CA ARG A 148 9.16 -61.27 -36.86
C ARG A 148 7.93 -61.09 -37.76
N CYS A 149 7.97 -61.72 -38.94
CA CYS A 149 6.82 -61.85 -39.83
C CYS A 149 6.04 -63.15 -39.56
N THR A 150 4.76 -63.19 -39.95
CA THR A 150 3.92 -64.40 -39.94
C THR A 150 4.54 -65.58 -40.71
N CYS A 151 5.37 -65.33 -41.72
CA CYS A 151 6.09 -66.35 -42.48
C CYS A 151 7.37 -66.86 -41.78
N GLY A 152 7.66 -66.41 -40.56
CA GLY A 152 8.82 -66.83 -39.76
C GLY A 152 10.11 -66.02 -39.96
N ARG A 153 10.19 -65.13 -40.95
CA ARG A 153 11.37 -64.25 -41.16
C ARG A 153 11.57 -63.30 -39.98
N LYS A 154 12.83 -63.11 -39.55
CA LYS A 154 13.22 -62.21 -38.47
C LYS A 154 14.14 -61.10 -38.98
N GLY A 155 13.88 -59.86 -38.56
CA GLY A 155 14.71 -58.67 -38.83
C GLY A 155 14.81 -58.22 -40.28
N ARG A 156 15.30 -56.98 -40.49
CA ARG A 156 15.53 -56.35 -41.81
C ARG A 156 14.27 -56.27 -42.67
N PHE A 157 13.24 -55.62 -42.15
CA PHE A 157 12.04 -55.32 -42.91
C PHE A 157 12.25 -54.06 -43.75
N ARG A 158 11.66 -54.01 -44.95
CA ARG A 158 11.76 -52.83 -45.82
C ARG A 158 10.69 -51.83 -45.41
N LEU A 159 11.07 -50.60 -45.08
CA LEU A 159 10.10 -49.52 -44.89
C LEU A 159 9.47 -49.17 -46.24
N LEU A 160 8.15 -49.33 -46.36
CA LEU A 160 7.38 -48.92 -47.52
C LEU A 160 6.91 -47.48 -47.40
N ASP A 161 6.26 -47.19 -46.27
CA ASP A 161 5.52 -45.96 -46.09
C ASP A 161 5.49 -45.58 -44.61
N LYS A 162 5.32 -44.29 -44.33
CA LYS A 162 5.24 -43.77 -42.96
C LYS A 162 4.28 -42.58 -42.92
N ASP A 163 3.35 -42.63 -41.98
CA ASP A 163 2.46 -41.51 -41.71
C ASP A 163 3.14 -40.57 -40.71
N LEU A 164 3.26 -39.31 -41.12
CA LEU A 164 3.90 -38.25 -40.36
C LEU A 164 2.82 -37.32 -39.80
N VAL A 165 3.00 -36.90 -38.55
CA VAL A 165 2.17 -35.91 -37.89
C VAL A 165 3.07 -34.81 -37.35
N ASP A 166 2.68 -33.55 -37.52
CA ASP A 166 3.43 -32.42 -37.00
C ASP A 166 3.34 -32.36 -35.47
N VAL A 167 4.50 -32.26 -34.84
CA VAL A 167 4.65 -32.23 -33.38
C VAL A 167 5.50 -31.05 -32.96
N GLN A 168 5.08 -30.40 -31.88
CA GLN A 168 5.82 -29.33 -31.24
C GLN A 168 5.93 -29.60 -29.75
N ARG A 169 7.11 -29.36 -29.18
CA ARG A 169 7.33 -29.44 -27.73
C ARG A 169 7.39 -28.04 -27.13
N LEU A 170 6.55 -27.81 -26.13
CA LEU A 170 6.55 -26.63 -25.27
C LEU A 170 7.12 -26.97 -23.89
N VAL A 171 7.85 -26.03 -23.30
CA VAL A 171 8.27 -26.10 -21.90
C VAL A 171 7.48 -25.05 -21.13
N VAL A 172 6.54 -25.50 -20.30
CA VAL A 172 5.69 -24.64 -19.47
C VAL A 172 6.27 -24.57 -18.06
N GLU A 173 6.35 -23.36 -17.51
CA GLU A 173 6.89 -23.05 -16.19
C GLU A 173 5.80 -22.46 -15.28
N GLU A 174 5.81 -22.79 -13.99
CA GLU A 174 4.85 -22.23 -13.03
C GLU A 174 4.98 -20.69 -12.94
N SER A 175 3.85 -19.99 -12.81
CA SER A 175 3.87 -18.53 -12.63
C SER A 175 4.53 -18.15 -11.30
N PRO A 176 5.54 -17.24 -11.29
CA PRO A 176 6.19 -16.79 -10.06
C PRO A 176 5.22 -16.18 -9.05
N GLU A 177 4.12 -15.58 -9.52
CA GLU A 177 3.10 -14.95 -8.69
C GLU A 177 2.31 -15.97 -7.86
N SER A 178 2.17 -17.19 -8.37
CA SER A 178 1.48 -18.29 -7.68
C SER A 178 2.35 -18.96 -6.59
N LEU A 179 3.64 -18.58 -6.49
CA LEU A 179 4.59 -19.21 -5.59
C LEU A 179 4.78 -18.41 -4.28
N SER A 180 4.55 -19.06 -3.15
CA SER A 180 4.86 -18.51 -1.83
C SER A 180 6.32 -18.78 -1.44
N GLY A 181 6.99 -17.79 -0.84
CA GLY A 181 8.28 -17.99 -0.15
C GLY A 181 9.52 -18.08 -1.04
N GLY A 182 9.48 -17.55 -2.27
CA GLY A 182 10.66 -17.49 -3.16
C GLY A 182 11.13 -18.85 -3.68
N ALA A 183 10.25 -19.85 -3.71
CA ALA A 183 10.57 -21.16 -4.26
C ALA A 183 10.87 -21.08 -5.76
N GLN A 184 11.80 -21.91 -6.24
CA GLN A 184 12.09 -22.00 -7.67
C GLN A 184 10.90 -22.62 -8.43
N PRO A 185 10.45 -22.02 -9.55
CA PRO A 185 9.36 -22.55 -10.36
C PRO A 185 9.78 -23.88 -11.01
N LYS A 186 8.86 -24.85 -11.05
CA LYS A 186 9.07 -26.11 -11.76
C LYS A 186 8.56 -26.03 -13.20
N ARG A 187 9.06 -26.93 -14.05
CA ARG A 187 8.76 -26.98 -15.48
C ARG A 187 8.18 -28.32 -15.87
N LEU A 188 7.29 -28.31 -16.87
CA LEU A 188 6.71 -29.49 -17.48
C LEU A 188 6.90 -29.43 -19.00
N GLN A 189 7.24 -30.58 -19.59
CA GLN A 189 7.29 -30.71 -21.05
C GLN A 189 5.92 -31.10 -21.57
N ILE A 190 5.40 -30.33 -22.52
CA ILE A 190 4.09 -30.53 -23.12
C ILE A 190 4.26 -30.73 -24.62
N PHE A 191 3.70 -31.80 -25.15
CA PHE A 191 3.73 -32.14 -26.57
C PHE A 191 2.40 -31.80 -27.23
N LEU A 192 2.46 -30.92 -28.22
CA LEU A 192 1.37 -30.53 -29.09
C LEU A 192 1.42 -31.36 -30.38
N ARG A 193 0.25 -31.69 -30.94
CA ARG A 193 0.13 -32.44 -32.21
C ARG A 193 -0.96 -31.81 -33.07
N GLU A 194 -0.80 -31.91 -34.39
CA GLU A 194 -1.84 -31.61 -35.39
C GLU A 194 -2.40 -30.16 -35.32
N ASP A 195 -3.68 -29.96 -35.05
CA ASP A 195 -4.32 -28.62 -34.99
C ASP A 195 -3.68 -27.69 -33.95
N LEU A 196 -3.10 -28.25 -32.89
CA LEU A 196 -2.43 -27.46 -31.85
C LEU A 196 -1.10 -26.86 -32.31
N VAL A 197 -0.55 -27.30 -33.44
CA VAL A 197 0.70 -26.78 -34.03
C VAL A 197 0.46 -25.95 -35.30
N GLU A 198 -0.79 -25.63 -35.63
CA GLU A 198 -1.10 -24.75 -36.75
C GLU A 198 -0.46 -23.35 -36.57
N PRO A 199 -0.09 -22.66 -37.67
CA PRO A 199 0.54 -21.33 -37.61
C PRO A 199 -0.27 -20.28 -36.83
N ARG A 200 -1.59 -20.44 -36.74
CA ARG A 200 -2.46 -19.56 -35.94
C ARG A 200 -2.28 -19.80 -34.45
N MET A 201 -2.19 -21.07 -34.02
CA MET A 201 -1.94 -21.45 -32.64
C MET A 201 -0.50 -21.15 -32.24
N GLU A 202 0.47 -21.38 -33.13
CA GLU A 202 1.90 -21.09 -32.87
C GLU A 202 2.14 -19.61 -32.51
N LYS A 203 1.45 -18.67 -33.16
CA LYS A 203 1.51 -17.25 -32.82
C LYS A 203 1.00 -16.93 -31.42
N ARG A 204 0.09 -17.75 -30.89
CA ARG A 204 -0.53 -17.59 -29.56
C ARG A 204 0.17 -18.42 -28.49
N THR A 205 1.10 -19.30 -28.86
CA THR A 205 1.91 -20.13 -27.95
C THR A 205 3.36 -19.69 -27.92
N THR A 206 3.61 -18.40 -28.15
CA THR A 206 4.96 -17.82 -28.09
C THR A 206 5.52 -17.85 -26.66
N PRO A 207 6.85 -17.92 -26.49
CA PRO A 207 7.48 -17.78 -25.18
C PRO A 207 7.08 -16.46 -24.51
N GLY A 208 6.67 -16.55 -23.24
CA GLY A 208 6.16 -15.44 -22.44
C GLY A 208 4.65 -15.49 -22.19
N THR A 209 3.90 -16.19 -23.04
CA THR A 209 2.43 -16.26 -22.92
C THR A 209 1.99 -17.19 -21.78
N ARG A 210 1.01 -16.76 -21.00
CA ARG A 210 0.29 -17.61 -20.03
C ARG A 210 -0.70 -18.52 -20.73
N VAL A 211 -0.67 -19.81 -20.41
CA VAL A 211 -1.52 -20.82 -21.01
C VAL A 211 -2.10 -21.78 -19.96
N LEU A 212 -3.31 -22.25 -20.24
CA LEU A 212 -3.96 -23.39 -19.60
C LEU A 212 -3.93 -24.57 -20.57
N VAL A 213 -3.37 -25.70 -20.14
CA VAL A 213 -3.27 -26.90 -20.97
C VAL A 213 -4.04 -28.05 -20.32
N CYS A 214 -4.96 -28.66 -21.06
CA CYS A 214 -5.66 -29.88 -20.68
C CYS A 214 -5.10 -31.06 -21.48
N GLY A 215 -4.88 -32.19 -20.82
CA GLY A 215 -4.23 -33.32 -21.47
C GLY A 215 -3.84 -34.45 -20.54
N MET A 216 -3.22 -35.46 -21.11
CA MET A 216 -2.83 -36.68 -20.39
C MET A 216 -1.36 -36.62 -20.00
N VAL A 217 -1.07 -36.98 -18.74
CA VAL A 217 0.31 -37.09 -18.24
C VAL A 217 0.89 -38.47 -18.54
N PHE A 218 2.14 -38.54 -18.97
CA PHE A 218 2.86 -39.78 -19.27
C PHE A 218 4.33 -39.69 -18.86
N GLU A 219 4.98 -40.85 -18.77
CA GLU A 219 6.40 -40.99 -18.43
C GLU A 219 7.31 -41.04 -19.66
N ILE A 220 8.49 -40.42 -19.55
CA ILE A 220 9.54 -40.44 -20.56
C ILE A 220 10.78 -41.13 -19.99
N PRO A 221 11.32 -42.17 -20.66
CA PRO A 221 12.53 -42.85 -20.22
C PRO A 221 13.75 -41.92 -20.28
N ILE A 222 14.52 -41.86 -19.19
CA ILE A 222 15.80 -41.14 -19.16
C ILE A 222 16.89 -42.08 -19.65
N GLN A 223 17.61 -41.69 -20.70
CA GLN A 223 18.77 -42.45 -21.20
C GLN A 223 19.99 -42.20 -20.31
N THR A 224 20.62 -43.28 -19.84
CA THR A 224 21.89 -43.18 -19.09
C THR A 224 23.04 -42.88 -20.04
N ARG A 225 24.16 -42.35 -19.50
CA ARG A 225 25.37 -42.05 -20.29
C ARG A 225 25.93 -43.26 -21.05
N THR A 226 25.63 -44.47 -20.60
CA THR A 226 26.04 -45.74 -21.21
C THR A 226 25.03 -46.29 -22.21
N GLY A 227 23.95 -45.55 -22.53
CA GLY A 227 22.94 -45.93 -23.53
C GLY A 227 21.86 -46.90 -23.03
N GLY A 228 21.85 -47.25 -21.75
CA GLY A 228 20.77 -48.03 -21.12
C GLY A 228 19.64 -47.15 -20.58
N THR A 229 18.43 -47.70 -20.48
CA THR A 229 17.28 -47.00 -19.87
C THR A 229 17.45 -46.89 -18.36
N SER A 230 17.29 -45.68 -17.80
CA SER A 230 17.33 -45.44 -16.35
C SER A 230 16.10 -46.02 -15.64
N THR A 231 16.24 -46.34 -14.34
CA THR A 231 15.10 -46.65 -13.46
C THR A 231 14.28 -45.41 -13.09
N ARG A 232 14.80 -44.20 -13.39
CA ARG A 232 14.09 -42.93 -13.23
C ARG A 232 13.51 -42.49 -14.56
N PHE A 233 12.27 -42.03 -14.51
CA PHE A 233 11.55 -41.48 -15.66
C PHE A 233 11.23 -40.01 -15.41
N ASP A 234 11.26 -39.22 -16.48
CA ASP A 234 10.73 -37.87 -16.46
C ASP A 234 9.21 -37.90 -16.70
N ILE A 235 8.51 -36.86 -16.28
CA ILE A 235 7.07 -36.73 -16.49
C ILE A 235 6.83 -35.65 -17.55
N ALA A 236 5.97 -35.96 -18.52
CA ALA A 236 5.53 -35.06 -19.57
C ALA A 236 4.02 -35.16 -19.79
N MET A 237 3.50 -34.32 -20.67
CA MET A 237 2.07 -34.23 -20.95
C MET A 237 1.80 -34.18 -22.45
N HIS A 238 0.83 -34.97 -22.92
CA HIS A 238 0.25 -34.84 -24.25
C HIS A 238 -0.93 -33.90 -24.17
N ALA A 239 -0.84 -32.75 -24.86
CA ALA A 239 -1.93 -31.79 -24.86
C ALA A 239 -3.09 -32.32 -25.71
N ASN A 240 -4.29 -32.31 -25.12
CA ASN A 240 -5.53 -32.46 -25.86
C ASN A 240 -6.12 -31.09 -26.20
N PHE A 241 -6.03 -30.11 -25.29
CA PHE A 241 -6.51 -28.76 -25.51
C PHE A 241 -5.54 -27.75 -24.89
N LEU A 242 -5.34 -26.62 -25.56
CA LEU A 242 -4.50 -25.52 -25.08
C LEU A 242 -5.24 -24.21 -25.27
N GLU A 243 -5.31 -23.42 -24.21
CA GLU A 243 -5.97 -22.12 -24.17
C GLU A 243 -4.99 -21.05 -23.65
N PRO A 244 -4.62 -20.06 -24.47
CA PRO A 244 -3.92 -18.87 -24.00
C PRO A 244 -4.83 -18.06 -23.06
N LEU A 245 -4.31 -17.71 -21.88
CA LEU A 245 -5.03 -16.91 -20.88
C LEU A 245 -4.83 -15.40 -21.08
N GLU A 246 -3.84 -15.01 -21.90
CA GLU A 246 -3.70 -13.64 -22.36
C GLU A 246 -4.64 -13.43 -23.54
N GLU A 247 -5.75 -12.74 -23.29
CA GLU A 247 -6.63 -12.27 -24.35
C GLU A 247 -5.92 -11.14 -25.12
N ASP A 248 -5.62 -11.38 -26.39
CA ASP A 248 -5.30 -10.29 -27.30
C ASP A 248 -6.55 -9.38 -27.39
N PHE A 249 -6.37 -8.05 -27.43
CA PHE A 249 -7.49 -7.11 -27.53
C PHE A 249 -8.43 -7.36 -28.72
N SER A 250 -7.98 -8.13 -29.72
CA SER A 250 -8.78 -8.56 -30.87
C SER A 250 -9.81 -9.65 -30.56
N ASP A 251 -9.64 -10.38 -29.45
CA ASP A 251 -10.46 -11.53 -29.09
C ASP A 251 -11.67 -11.15 -28.20
N ILE A 252 -11.72 -9.89 -27.72
CA ILE A 252 -12.84 -9.37 -26.93
C ILE A 252 -14.09 -9.29 -27.82
N GLN A 253 -14.97 -10.27 -27.69
CA GLN A 253 -16.30 -10.24 -28.32
C GLN A 253 -17.21 -9.32 -27.53
N VAL A 254 -17.43 -8.10 -28.05
CA VAL A 254 -18.37 -7.15 -27.47
C VAL A 254 -19.78 -7.64 -27.72
N SER A 255 -20.51 -7.98 -26.66
CA SER A 255 -21.92 -8.37 -26.78
C SER A 255 -22.77 -7.21 -27.28
N VAL A 256 -23.94 -7.52 -27.87
CA VAL A 256 -24.89 -6.47 -28.31
C VAL A 256 -25.35 -5.61 -27.12
N GLU A 257 -25.44 -6.20 -25.93
CA GLU A 257 -25.79 -5.52 -24.68
C GLU A 257 -24.68 -4.54 -24.26
N ASP A 258 -23.42 -4.96 -24.30
CA ASP A 258 -22.27 -4.11 -24.00
C ASP A 258 -22.13 -2.97 -25.00
N GLU A 259 -22.33 -3.24 -26.29
CA GLU A 259 -22.30 -2.22 -27.33
C GLU A 259 -23.37 -1.15 -27.08
N ASN A 260 -24.58 -1.57 -26.68
CA ASN A 260 -25.67 -0.66 -26.32
C ASN A 260 -25.33 0.17 -25.07
N MET A 261 -24.70 -0.43 -24.05
CA MET A 261 -24.23 0.29 -22.86
C MET A 261 -23.15 1.31 -23.20
N ILE A 262 -22.17 0.95 -24.03
CA ILE A 262 -21.11 1.84 -24.51
C ILE A 262 -21.71 3.02 -25.28
N LYS A 263 -22.64 2.75 -26.22
CA LYS A 263 -23.34 3.80 -26.98
C LYS A 263 -24.18 4.72 -26.07
N LYS A 264 -24.80 4.17 -25.02
CA LYS A 264 -25.55 4.95 -24.04
C LYS A 264 -24.62 5.85 -23.21
N LEU A 265 -23.49 5.32 -22.76
CA LEU A 265 -22.45 6.08 -22.04
C LEU A 265 -21.84 7.17 -22.92
N ALA A 266 -21.56 6.90 -24.20
CA ALA A 266 -21.01 7.87 -25.14
C ALA A 266 -21.93 9.06 -25.40
N LYS A 267 -23.24 8.90 -25.21
CA LYS A 267 -24.25 9.98 -25.32
C LYS A 267 -24.38 10.83 -24.06
N ASP A 268 -23.80 10.42 -22.94
CA ASP A 268 -23.82 11.19 -21.69
C ASP A 268 -22.92 12.42 -21.82
N LYS A 269 -23.48 13.62 -21.59
CA LYS A 269 -22.73 14.90 -21.67
C LYS A 269 -21.61 14.97 -20.65
N ASN A 270 -21.72 14.25 -19.53
CA ASN A 270 -20.72 14.24 -18.46
C ASN A 270 -19.81 12.99 -18.51
N VAL A 271 -19.80 12.25 -19.62
CA VAL A 271 -19.00 11.02 -19.75
C VAL A 271 -17.52 11.27 -19.49
N TYR A 272 -16.98 12.40 -19.95
CA TYR A 272 -15.58 12.75 -19.79
C TYR A 272 -15.19 12.88 -18.31
N GLU A 273 -15.92 13.69 -17.54
CA GLU A 273 -15.66 13.85 -16.11
C GLU A 273 -15.88 12.55 -15.33
N ARG A 274 -16.90 11.76 -15.69
CA ARG A 274 -17.14 10.45 -15.08
C ARG A 274 -15.96 9.50 -15.29
N LEU A 275 -15.41 9.46 -16.50
CA LEU A 275 -14.23 8.66 -16.82
C LEU A 275 -13.00 9.14 -16.04
N VAL A 276 -12.74 10.46 -15.99
CA VAL A 276 -11.62 11.02 -15.22
C VAL A 276 -11.74 10.68 -13.74
N ASN A 277 -12.94 10.78 -13.16
CA ASN A 277 -13.19 10.44 -11.76
C ASN A 277 -13.14 8.93 -11.48
N SER A 278 -13.38 8.09 -12.49
CA SER A 278 -13.23 6.64 -12.39
C SER A 278 -11.77 6.18 -12.34
N VAL A 279 -10.83 7.02 -12.81
CA VAL A 279 -9.39 6.74 -12.69
C VAL A 279 -8.94 6.95 -11.24
N ALA A 280 -8.49 5.87 -10.61
CA ALA A 280 -8.03 5.83 -9.21
C ALA A 280 -9.00 6.56 -8.25
N PRO A 281 -10.23 6.03 -8.05
CA PRO A 281 -11.30 6.74 -7.34
C PRO A 281 -10.99 6.97 -5.85
N SER A 282 -10.08 6.18 -5.28
CA SER A 282 -9.59 6.34 -3.91
C SER A 282 -8.70 7.57 -3.71
N ILE A 283 -8.10 8.11 -4.78
CA ILE A 283 -7.24 9.30 -4.74
C ILE A 283 -8.11 10.53 -4.98
N TYR A 284 -8.21 11.38 -3.97
CA TYR A 284 -8.95 12.63 -4.08
C TYR A 284 -8.14 13.70 -4.84
N GLY A 285 -8.80 14.47 -5.70
CA GLY A 285 -8.17 15.56 -6.46
C GLY A 285 -7.39 15.09 -7.68
N HIS A 286 -6.36 15.86 -8.06
CA HIS A 286 -5.49 15.57 -9.21
C HIS A 286 -6.23 15.31 -10.53
N SER A 287 -7.35 16.01 -10.76
CA SER A 287 -8.19 15.82 -11.96
C SER A 287 -7.39 15.86 -13.25
N LYS A 288 -6.50 16.83 -13.42
CA LYS A 288 -5.62 16.94 -14.60
C LYS A 288 -4.65 15.76 -14.77
N ILE A 289 -4.16 15.19 -13.68
CA ILE A 289 -3.25 14.02 -13.74
C ILE A 289 -4.06 12.78 -14.12
N LYS A 290 -5.23 12.59 -13.50
CA LYS A 290 -6.16 11.51 -13.84
C LYS A 290 -6.62 11.60 -15.29
N GLU A 291 -6.88 12.81 -15.76
CA GLU A 291 -7.19 13.11 -17.16
C GLU A 291 -6.03 12.75 -18.10
N ALA A 292 -4.80 13.14 -17.77
CA ALA A 292 -3.62 12.75 -18.56
C ALA A 292 -3.44 11.22 -18.63
N ILE A 293 -3.67 10.51 -17.53
CA ILE A 293 -3.65 9.04 -17.48
C ILE A 293 -4.79 8.48 -18.34
N LEU A 294 -6.00 9.02 -18.24
CA LEU A 294 -7.14 8.60 -19.05
C LEU A 294 -6.85 8.74 -20.54
N LEU A 295 -6.29 9.87 -20.96
CA LEU A 295 -5.88 10.12 -22.34
C LEU A 295 -4.76 9.17 -22.79
N GLN A 296 -3.85 8.78 -21.89
CA GLN A 296 -2.83 7.77 -22.18
C GLN A 296 -3.44 6.38 -22.38
N LEU A 297 -4.47 6.01 -21.60
CA LEU A 297 -5.16 4.72 -21.73
C LEU A 297 -5.89 4.59 -23.08
N PHE A 298 -6.57 5.65 -23.52
CA PHE A 298 -7.16 5.68 -24.86
C PHE A 298 -6.11 5.82 -25.97
N SER A 299 -4.94 6.38 -25.64
CA SER A 299 -3.82 6.63 -26.55
C SER A 299 -4.21 7.45 -27.78
N GLY A 300 -3.28 7.68 -28.69
CA GLY A 300 -3.52 8.35 -29.97
C GLY A 300 -3.70 7.37 -31.11
N VAL A 301 -4.38 7.82 -32.17
CA VAL A 301 -4.57 7.03 -33.40
C VAL A 301 -3.29 7.05 -34.24
N ARG A 302 -2.77 5.88 -34.60
CA ARG A 302 -1.66 5.75 -35.55
C ARG A 302 -2.14 6.17 -36.95
N LYS A 303 -1.40 7.08 -37.61
CA LYS A 303 -1.74 7.56 -38.96
C LYS A 303 -0.64 7.20 -39.94
N ILE A 304 -1.01 6.73 -41.13
CA ILE A 304 -0.09 6.49 -42.23
C ILE A 304 -0.23 7.66 -43.21
N LYS A 305 0.86 8.38 -43.47
CA LYS A 305 0.87 9.45 -44.47
C LYS A 305 0.87 8.86 -45.88
N LYS A 306 0.54 9.69 -46.88
CA LYS A 306 0.57 9.30 -48.30
C LYS A 306 1.95 8.76 -48.72
N ASP A 307 3.01 9.22 -48.08
CA ASP A 307 4.40 8.83 -48.36
C ASP A 307 4.84 7.54 -47.62
N GLY A 308 3.91 6.80 -46.99
CA GLY A 308 4.18 5.55 -46.27
C GLY A 308 4.77 5.73 -44.86
N THR A 309 5.14 6.94 -44.45
CA THR A 309 5.60 7.23 -43.09
C THR A 309 4.48 7.06 -42.07
N LYS A 310 4.75 6.29 -41.00
CA LYS A 310 3.83 6.04 -39.90
C LYS A 310 4.05 7.08 -38.79
N VAL A 311 3.02 7.85 -38.50
CA VAL A 311 2.98 8.75 -37.34
C VAL A 311 2.56 7.94 -36.12
N ARG A 312 3.41 7.99 -35.10
CA ARG A 312 3.19 7.35 -33.82
C ARG A 312 1.91 7.87 -33.15
N GLY A 313 1.06 6.96 -32.70
CA GLY A 313 -0.12 7.25 -31.88
C GLY A 313 0.13 7.06 -30.38
N ASP A 314 1.16 6.32 -30.01
CA ASP A 314 1.38 5.92 -28.61
C ASP A 314 1.85 7.10 -27.74
N LEU A 315 1.16 7.38 -26.63
CA LEU A 315 1.51 8.47 -25.71
C LEU A 315 2.36 7.95 -24.52
N HIS A 316 3.45 8.64 -24.20
CA HIS A 316 4.22 8.38 -22.97
C HIS A 316 4.07 9.55 -22.01
N VAL A 317 3.58 9.27 -20.80
CA VAL A 317 3.44 10.25 -19.72
C VAL A 317 4.38 9.87 -18.57
N LEU A 318 5.16 10.83 -18.10
CA LEU A 318 5.97 10.71 -16.88
C LEU A 318 5.39 11.66 -15.83
N LEU A 319 4.99 11.10 -14.68
CA LEU A 319 4.54 11.89 -13.53
C LEU A 319 5.70 12.05 -12.56
N VAL A 320 6.25 13.27 -12.46
CA VAL A 320 7.25 13.63 -11.46
C VAL A 320 6.59 14.59 -10.48
N GLY A 321 6.56 14.20 -9.20
CA GLY A 321 5.93 14.99 -8.16
C GLY A 321 6.68 14.86 -6.84
N ASP A 322 6.79 15.99 -6.17
CA ASP A 322 7.30 16.10 -4.82
C ASP A 322 6.13 15.96 -3.83
N PRO A 323 6.28 15.28 -2.69
CA PRO A 323 5.22 15.21 -1.69
C PRO A 323 5.12 16.53 -0.91
N GLY A 324 3.89 16.88 -0.54
CA GLY A 324 3.62 18.03 0.32
C GLY A 324 4.25 17.86 1.71
N CYS A 325 4.95 18.89 2.17
CA CYS A 325 5.75 18.89 3.39
C CYS A 325 5.38 20.06 4.31
N ILE A 326 5.75 19.95 5.58
CA ILE A 326 5.67 21.03 6.58
C ILE A 326 7.06 21.34 7.12
N VAL A 327 7.26 22.55 7.65
CA VAL A 327 8.55 22.92 8.25
C VAL A 327 8.82 22.10 9.51
N GLY A 328 10.08 21.72 9.74
CA GLY A 328 10.51 20.84 10.83
C GLY A 328 10.05 21.24 12.23
N ASP A 329 9.94 22.56 12.49
CA ASP A 329 9.46 23.08 13.79
C ASP A 329 7.95 22.91 14.02
N SER A 330 7.20 22.57 12.97
CA SER A 330 5.75 22.36 13.07
C SER A 330 5.45 21.15 13.93
N LYS A 331 4.44 21.26 14.79
CA LYS A 331 4.02 20.18 15.68
C LYS A 331 2.94 19.32 15.05
N VAL A 332 3.11 18.01 15.15
CA VAL A 332 2.17 16.99 14.64
C VAL A 332 1.60 16.19 15.81
N SER A 333 0.30 15.90 15.74
CA SER A 333 -0.42 15.12 16.74
C SER A 333 -0.15 13.62 16.57
N VAL A 334 0.46 13.00 17.57
CA VAL A 334 0.78 11.57 17.62
C VAL A 334 -0.26 10.89 18.52
N TYR A 335 -1.04 9.95 17.98
CA TYR A 335 -2.29 9.44 18.56
C TYR A 335 -2.19 8.99 20.02
N ASN A 336 -1.02 8.56 20.51
CA ASN A 336 -0.78 8.15 21.89
C ASN A 336 0.42 8.85 22.57
N ARG A 337 0.99 9.87 21.95
CA ARG A 337 2.22 10.54 22.43
C ARG A 337 2.13 12.06 22.39
N GLY A 338 0.92 12.60 22.51
CA GLY A 338 0.69 14.05 22.52
C GLY A 338 1.10 14.70 21.20
N MET A 339 1.89 15.76 21.25
CA MET A 339 2.38 16.46 20.05
C MET A 339 3.90 16.45 19.99
N ARG A 340 4.46 16.32 18.78
CA ARG A 340 5.91 16.35 18.55
C ARG A 340 6.28 17.23 17.38
N ARG A 341 7.47 17.83 17.42
CA ARG A 341 8.04 18.53 16.27
C ARG A 341 8.27 17.54 15.12
N MET A 342 7.97 17.96 13.89
CA MET A 342 8.07 17.11 12.70
C MET A 342 9.51 16.61 12.50
N ASP A 343 10.50 17.45 12.77
CA ASP A 343 11.93 17.10 12.69
C ASP A 343 12.38 16.02 13.69
N SER A 344 11.61 15.79 14.76
CA SER A 344 11.91 14.75 15.75
C SER A 344 11.37 13.36 15.39
N LEU A 345 10.57 13.26 14.32
CA LEU A 345 9.96 11.99 13.89
C LEU A 345 10.91 11.14 13.04
N GLY A 346 11.94 11.73 12.45
CA GLY A 346 12.94 11.05 11.64
C GLY A 346 14.17 11.93 11.40
N SER A 347 15.28 11.30 11.07
CA SER A 347 16.62 11.90 10.95
C SER A 347 17.00 12.19 9.49
N TYR A 348 16.68 11.27 8.57
CA TYR A 348 17.10 11.35 7.16
C TYR A 348 15.97 11.05 6.15
N HIS A 349 16.20 11.39 4.88
CA HIS A 349 15.21 11.25 3.81
C HIS A 349 14.91 9.78 3.50
N LYS A 350 13.62 9.43 3.39
CA LYS A 350 13.09 8.07 3.18
C LYS A 350 13.39 7.10 4.33
N GLU A 351 13.57 7.60 5.55
CA GLU A 351 13.69 6.76 6.74
C GLU A 351 12.38 6.01 6.99
N LYS A 352 12.47 4.69 7.21
CA LYS A 352 11.30 3.89 7.61
C LYS A 352 10.95 4.20 9.06
N ILE A 353 9.73 4.64 9.28
CA ILE A 353 9.21 4.97 10.62
C ILE A 353 7.94 4.17 10.88
N ASN A 354 7.57 4.04 12.16
CA ASN A 354 6.32 3.41 12.57
C ASN A 354 5.66 4.25 13.67
N VAL A 355 5.07 5.38 13.26
CA VAL A 355 4.53 6.38 14.19
C VAL A 355 3.01 6.46 14.04
N PRO A 356 2.22 6.23 15.10
CA PRO A 356 0.77 6.36 15.05
C PRO A 356 0.37 7.84 15.06
N LEU A 357 -0.03 8.38 13.90
CA LEU A 357 -0.47 9.76 13.73
C LEU A 357 -1.96 9.87 13.98
N THR A 358 -2.39 11.00 14.54
CA THR A 358 -3.81 11.26 14.77
C THR A 358 -4.51 11.53 13.45
N LYS A 359 -5.60 10.80 13.20
CA LYS A 359 -6.41 10.94 11.99
C LYS A 359 -7.64 11.79 12.29
N ILE A 360 -7.93 12.75 11.42
CA ILE A 360 -9.22 13.47 11.45
C ILE A 360 -10.31 12.46 11.08
N ARG A 361 -11.19 12.15 12.04
CA ARG A 361 -12.32 11.23 11.82
C ARG A 361 -13.40 11.95 11.02
N LYS A 362 -13.95 11.28 10.01
CA LYS A 362 -15.18 11.73 9.35
C LYS A 362 -16.41 11.32 10.16
N ASN A 363 -16.39 10.10 10.71
CA ASN A 363 -17.49 9.50 11.48
C ASN A 363 -16.95 8.78 12.74
N GLU A 364 -17.82 8.55 13.74
CA GLU A 364 -17.43 7.92 15.02
C GLU A 364 -16.92 6.48 14.88
N LYS A 365 -17.32 5.76 13.83
CA LYS A 365 -16.89 4.38 13.53
C LYS A 365 -15.45 4.28 13.03
N GLU A 366 -14.82 5.38 12.59
CA GLU A 366 -13.46 5.35 12.06
C GLU A 366 -12.41 5.28 13.18
N LYS A 367 -11.37 4.47 12.96
CA LYS A 367 -10.17 4.48 13.81
C LYS A 367 -9.59 5.90 13.81
N GLY A 368 -9.33 6.44 15.01
CA GLY A 368 -8.82 7.81 15.18
C GLY A 368 -7.34 8.01 14.84
N TYR A 369 -6.70 7.03 14.21
CA TYR A 369 -5.28 7.05 13.92
C TYR A 369 -4.94 6.32 12.63
N ASP A 370 -3.77 6.67 12.09
CA ASP A 370 -3.10 6.00 10.99
C ASP A 370 -1.60 5.90 11.29
N PHE A 371 -0.83 5.21 10.46
CA PHE A 371 0.62 5.04 10.64
C PHE A 371 1.42 5.83 9.61
N GLY A 372 2.30 6.71 10.10
CA GLY A 372 3.41 7.21 9.30
C GLY A 372 4.42 6.07 9.08
N LYS A 373 4.66 5.72 7.82
CA LYS A 373 5.52 4.58 7.40
C LYS A 373 6.90 5.02 6.91
N VAL A 374 6.98 6.18 6.28
CA VAL A 374 8.21 6.71 5.67
C VAL A 374 8.29 8.19 5.97
N PHE A 375 9.45 8.63 6.46
CA PHE A 375 9.76 10.03 6.73
C PHE A 375 10.51 10.64 5.55
N TYR A 376 10.00 11.76 5.02
CA TYR A 376 10.62 12.48 3.93
C TYR A 376 11.19 13.79 4.46
N LYS A 377 12.49 13.98 4.28
CA LYS A 377 13.21 15.20 4.66
C LYS A 377 13.71 15.90 3.41
N TYR A 378 13.43 17.20 3.30
CA TYR A 378 13.91 18.05 2.21
C TYR A 378 14.51 19.30 2.84
N GLU A 379 15.66 19.75 2.32
CA GLU A 379 16.38 20.88 2.89
C GLU A 379 15.81 22.21 2.40
N ASN A 380 15.63 22.35 1.08
CA ASN A 380 15.19 23.59 0.45
C ASN A 380 13.92 23.37 -0.35
N LYS A 381 12.80 23.91 0.13
CA LYS A 381 11.53 23.99 -0.60
C LYS A 381 10.88 25.35 -0.38
N LEU A 382 10.18 25.83 -1.40
CA LEU A 382 9.33 27.00 -1.27
C LEU A 382 8.16 26.68 -0.32
N VAL A 383 7.96 27.55 0.66
CA VAL A 383 6.92 27.40 1.69
C VAL A 383 6.04 28.64 1.75
N ILE A 384 4.81 28.43 2.19
CA ILE A 384 3.84 29.46 2.53
C ILE A 384 3.46 29.37 4.00
N LYS A 385 3.13 30.51 4.59
CA LYS A 385 2.65 30.62 5.96
C LYS A 385 1.15 30.88 5.95
N VAL A 386 0.38 29.89 6.36
CA VAL A 386 -1.07 29.99 6.52
C VAL A 386 -1.37 30.47 7.94
N VAL A 387 -2.05 31.60 8.08
CA VAL A 387 -2.46 32.16 9.38
C VAL A 387 -3.98 32.25 9.43
N LEU A 388 -4.57 31.64 10.45
CA LEU A 388 -6.01 31.66 10.68
C LEU A 388 -6.41 32.86 11.54
N GLU A 389 -7.68 33.28 11.45
CA GLU A 389 -8.25 34.33 12.32
C GLU A 389 -8.12 34.01 13.82
N SER A 390 -8.00 32.73 14.18
CA SER A 390 -7.74 32.29 15.56
C SER A 390 -6.29 32.54 16.03
N GLY A 391 -5.39 32.99 15.16
CA GLY A 391 -3.95 33.12 15.42
C GLY A 391 -3.14 31.83 15.24
N LYS A 392 -3.81 30.69 14.95
CA LYS A 392 -3.13 29.45 14.56
C LYS A 392 -2.37 29.66 13.26
N GLN A 393 -1.17 29.09 13.19
CA GLN A 393 -0.34 29.15 11.99
C GLN A 393 0.11 27.75 11.56
N LEU A 394 0.34 27.59 10.27
CA LEU A 394 1.02 26.45 9.67
C LEU A 394 1.99 26.96 8.60
N ILE A 395 3.21 26.44 8.59
CA ILE A 395 4.17 26.72 7.52
C ILE A 395 4.39 25.43 6.74
N CYS A 396 4.00 25.43 5.48
CA CYS A 396 3.97 24.25 4.62
C CYS A 396 4.34 24.57 3.17
N THR A 397 4.66 23.54 2.39
CA THR A 397 4.86 23.69 0.95
C THR A 397 3.55 24.02 0.24
N LEU A 398 3.64 24.60 -0.96
CA LEU A 398 2.49 25.01 -1.77
C LEU A 398 1.48 23.88 -2.02
N ASP A 399 1.99 22.68 -2.27
CA ASP A 399 1.24 21.46 -2.55
C ASP A 399 0.74 20.72 -1.29
N HIS A 400 1.02 21.24 -0.08
CA HIS A 400 0.59 20.59 1.15
C HIS A 400 -0.95 20.56 1.25
N PRO A 401 -1.56 19.39 1.49
CA PRO A 401 -3.01 19.27 1.53
C PRO A 401 -3.61 19.85 2.82
N LEU A 402 -4.55 20.77 2.68
CA LEU A 402 -5.36 21.34 3.75
C LEU A 402 -6.83 20.99 3.54
N LEU A 403 -7.56 20.76 4.63
CA LEU A 403 -8.97 20.40 4.57
C LEU A 403 -9.85 21.66 4.62
N GLY A 404 -10.45 22.02 3.48
CA GLY A 404 -11.41 23.12 3.36
C GLY A 404 -12.86 22.68 3.63
N LYS A 405 -13.82 23.55 3.29
CA LYS A 405 -15.26 23.24 3.36
C LYS A 405 -15.67 22.14 2.37
N ASP A 406 -15.13 22.20 1.15
CA ASP A 406 -15.52 21.32 0.03
C ASP A 406 -14.62 20.10 -0.12
N GLY A 407 -13.69 19.87 0.83
CA GLY A 407 -12.75 18.76 0.80
C GLY A 407 -11.28 19.19 0.91
N TRP A 408 -10.36 18.28 0.58
CA TRP A 408 -8.93 18.56 0.60
C TRP A 408 -8.55 19.46 -0.58
N LYS A 409 -7.76 20.49 -0.36
CA LYS A 409 -7.18 21.32 -1.43
C LYS A 409 -5.71 21.55 -1.11
N ARG A 410 -4.90 21.87 -2.12
CA ARG A 410 -3.51 22.32 -1.88
C ARG A 410 -3.52 23.66 -1.16
N ALA A 411 -2.49 23.90 -0.36
CA ALA A 411 -2.37 25.12 0.43
C ALA A 411 -2.33 26.39 -0.44
N ASP A 412 -1.76 26.33 -1.65
CA ASP A 412 -1.72 27.43 -2.61
C ASP A 412 -3.03 27.69 -3.37
N CYS A 413 -4.02 26.81 -3.24
CA CYS A 413 -5.35 27.00 -3.84
C CYS A 413 -6.35 27.71 -2.92
N PHE A 414 -5.95 28.10 -1.69
CA PHE A 414 -6.82 28.81 -0.76
C PHE A 414 -6.68 30.33 -0.91
N GLU A 415 -7.82 31.02 -0.98
CA GLU A 415 -7.87 32.48 -0.94
C GLU A 415 -8.07 33.02 0.49
N ILE A 416 -7.70 34.29 0.71
CA ILE A 416 -7.88 34.95 2.01
C ILE A 416 -9.37 35.02 2.35
N GLY A 417 -9.75 34.50 3.52
CA GLY A 417 -11.14 34.43 3.99
C GLY A 417 -11.78 33.05 3.83
N GLU A 418 -11.16 32.13 3.09
CA GLU A 418 -11.62 30.74 3.05
C GLU A 418 -11.48 30.02 4.40
N LYS A 419 -12.40 29.09 4.66
CA LYS A 419 -12.45 28.34 5.92
C LYS A 419 -11.65 27.04 5.83
N ILE A 420 -10.67 26.89 6.71
CA ILE A 420 -9.89 25.67 6.91
C ILE A 420 -10.38 24.95 8.17
N ARG A 421 -10.54 23.62 8.06
CA ARG A 421 -10.88 22.75 9.20
C ARG A 421 -9.67 22.62 10.12
N VAL A 422 -9.91 22.84 11.41
CA VAL A 422 -8.93 22.63 12.48
C VAL A 422 -9.42 21.54 13.43
N MET A 423 -8.49 20.85 14.07
CA MET A 423 -8.85 19.87 15.10
C MET A 423 -9.52 20.57 16.29
N PRO A 424 -10.71 20.11 16.73
CA PRO A 424 -11.38 20.67 17.90
C PRO A 424 -10.71 20.27 19.21
N LYS A 425 -10.13 19.06 19.24
CA LYS A 425 -9.47 18.49 20.43
C LYS A 425 -8.33 17.60 19.98
N ILE A 426 -7.22 17.65 20.71
CA ILE A 426 -6.07 16.78 20.47
C ILE A 426 -6.11 15.65 21.51
N PRO A 427 -6.12 14.37 21.08
CA PRO A 427 -6.08 13.26 22.02
C PRO A 427 -4.76 13.23 22.78
N ASN A 428 -4.84 13.10 24.09
CA ASN A 428 -3.69 12.81 24.95
C ASN A 428 -4.05 11.60 25.83
N TYR A 429 -3.42 10.45 25.55
CA TYR A 429 -3.57 9.20 26.29
C TYR A 429 -2.31 8.83 27.10
N ILE A 430 -1.40 9.77 27.30
CA ILE A 430 -0.17 9.54 28.08
C ILE A 430 -0.55 9.40 29.56
N LYS A 431 -0.10 8.30 30.18
CA LYS A 431 -0.35 8.00 31.61
C LYS A 431 0.91 7.99 32.48
N LYS A 432 2.10 7.86 31.88
CA LYS A 432 3.37 7.75 32.62
C LYS A 432 4.10 9.08 32.60
N PHE A 433 4.75 9.42 33.71
CA PHE A 433 5.64 10.57 33.77
C PHE A 433 6.89 10.31 32.93
N LYS A 434 7.35 11.36 32.26
CA LYS A 434 8.56 11.33 31.45
C LYS A 434 9.78 11.42 32.37
N LYS A 435 10.86 10.70 32.07
CA LYS A 435 12.13 10.89 32.78
C LYS A 435 12.71 12.27 32.43
N THR A 436 13.23 12.98 33.42
CA THR A 436 13.81 14.33 33.25
C THR A 436 15.16 14.30 32.56
N GLY A 437 15.98 13.28 32.86
CA GLY A 437 17.37 13.22 32.40
C GLY A 437 18.26 14.29 33.01
N PHE A 438 17.89 14.87 34.16
CA PHE A 438 18.70 15.89 34.82
C PHE A 438 19.99 15.29 35.37
N GLU A 439 21.10 15.99 35.11
CA GLU A 439 22.43 15.63 35.57
C GLU A 439 23.02 16.75 36.42
N TYR A 440 23.83 16.38 37.41
CA TYR A 440 24.54 17.35 38.23
C TYR A 440 25.68 18.00 37.43
N ALA A 441 25.81 19.33 37.53
CA ALA A 441 26.89 20.11 36.94
C ALA A 441 28.31 19.62 37.34
N LYS A 442 29.21 19.49 36.36
CA LYS A 442 30.59 18.95 36.52
C LYS A 442 31.58 19.87 37.28
N LYS A 443 31.28 21.15 37.43
CA LYS A 443 32.11 22.14 38.15
C LYS A 443 31.22 23.10 38.94
N SER A 444 30.87 22.73 40.16
CA SER A 444 30.23 23.63 41.14
C SER A 444 31.28 24.03 42.19
N SER A 445 31.74 25.28 42.13
CA SER A 445 32.55 25.88 43.20
C SER A 445 31.57 26.50 44.20
N GLY A 446 31.14 25.71 45.18
CA GLY A 446 30.21 26.13 46.22
C GLY A 446 29.78 24.96 47.07
N CYS A 447 29.82 25.13 48.40
CA CYS A 447 29.23 24.21 49.34
C CYS A 447 27.71 24.26 49.17
N LEU A 448 27.10 23.13 48.80
CA LEU A 448 25.76 22.70 49.21
C LEU A 448 25.63 21.24 48.74
N LYS A 449 26.02 20.34 49.63
CA LYS A 449 25.52 18.97 49.60
C LYS A 449 23.98 19.07 49.76
N ASP A 450 23.23 18.25 49.03
CA ASP A 450 21.79 17.97 49.21
C ASP A 450 20.76 18.77 48.36
N VAL A 451 21.06 19.06 47.09
CA VAL A 451 20.00 19.38 46.10
C VAL A 451 19.45 18.12 45.45
N ASN A 452 18.13 17.95 45.44
CA ASN A 452 17.46 16.83 44.76
C ASN A 452 17.14 17.18 43.30
N LEU A 453 17.68 16.44 42.34
CA LEU A 453 17.24 16.55 40.95
C LEU A 453 16.14 15.50 40.67
N PRO A 454 14.88 15.92 40.40
CA PRO A 454 13.78 15.00 40.19
C PRO A 454 14.05 14.10 38.98
N LYS A 455 13.81 12.79 39.11
CA LYS A 455 14.01 11.81 38.03
C LYS A 455 12.85 11.78 37.02
N GLU A 456 11.67 12.22 37.45
CA GLU A 456 10.44 12.22 36.66
C GLU A 456 9.82 13.61 36.57
N PHE A 457 9.17 13.88 35.44
CA PHE A 457 8.53 15.14 35.14
C PHE A 457 7.13 15.16 35.77
N SER A 458 7.09 15.43 37.08
CA SER A 458 5.88 15.44 37.89
C SER A 458 5.06 16.73 37.71
N PRO A 459 3.78 16.76 38.13
CA PRO A 459 2.98 17.99 38.16
C PRO A 459 3.65 19.12 38.94
N LYS A 460 4.28 18.83 40.09
CA LYS A 460 5.01 19.84 40.89
C LYS A 460 6.20 20.45 40.15
N LEU A 461 6.96 19.65 39.39
CA LEU A 461 8.04 20.19 38.55
C LEU A 461 7.47 21.04 37.40
N ALA A 462 6.34 20.61 36.83
CA ALA A 462 5.68 21.32 35.74
C ALA A 462 5.10 22.67 36.21
N ALA A 463 4.56 22.74 37.43
CA ALA A 463 4.17 23.99 38.10
C ALA A 463 5.32 25.00 38.15
N LEU A 464 6.48 24.59 38.69
CA LEU A 464 7.68 25.44 38.73
C LEU A 464 8.11 25.87 37.32
N CYS A 465 8.07 24.96 36.34
CA CYS A 465 8.39 25.31 34.95
C CYS A 465 7.41 26.35 34.38
N GLY A 466 6.12 26.27 34.70
CA GLY A 466 5.10 27.23 34.28
C GLY A 466 5.37 28.62 34.85
N TYR A 467 5.58 28.69 36.16
CA TYR A 467 5.85 29.96 36.84
C TYR A 467 7.17 30.59 36.38
N VAL A 468 8.26 29.80 36.30
CA VAL A 468 9.57 30.30 35.83
C VAL A 468 9.51 30.78 34.37
N LEU A 469 8.63 30.19 33.55
CA LEU A 469 8.48 30.59 32.16
C LEU A 469 7.80 31.96 32.04
N GLY A 470 6.80 32.24 32.87
CA GLY A 470 6.17 33.55 33.01
C GLY A 470 7.09 34.52 33.75
N ASP A 471 6.99 34.56 35.08
CA ASP A 471 7.69 35.51 35.95
C ASP A 471 9.03 35.01 36.51
N GLY A 472 9.74 34.19 35.73
CA GLY A 472 11.09 33.73 36.07
C GLY A 472 12.18 34.24 35.15
N ASN A 473 13.38 34.32 35.69
CA ASN A 473 14.61 34.54 34.94
C ASN A 473 15.69 33.52 35.34
N ILE A 474 16.31 32.90 34.34
CA ILE A 474 17.47 32.04 34.53
C ILE A 474 18.68 32.85 34.15
N HIS A 475 19.63 32.99 35.06
CA HIS A 475 20.80 33.81 34.81
C HIS A 475 21.59 33.28 33.61
N PRO A 476 22.11 34.14 32.71
CA PRO A 476 22.79 33.71 31.48
C PRO A 476 23.97 32.75 31.69
N LYS A 477 24.68 32.92 32.82
CA LYS A 477 25.79 32.04 33.24
C LYS A 477 25.33 30.72 33.92
N GLY A 478 24.03 30.49 34.03
CA GLY A 478 23.43 29.24 34.51
C GLY A 478 23.71 28.90 35.97
N TYR A 479 23.86 29.90 36.84
CA TYR A 479 24.15 29.68 38.26
C TYR A 479 23.01 30.02 39.24
N ARG A 480 22.03 30.81 38.80
CA ARG A 480 20.86 31.17 39.62
C ARG A 480 19.58 31.23 38.79
N ILE A 481 18.47 30.97 39.45
CA ILE A 481 17.12 31.23 38.96
C ILE A 481 16.49 32.24 39.90
N THR A 482 15.79 33.24 39.36
CA THR A 482 15.02 34.20 40.13
C THR A 482 13.57 34.13 39.71
N CYS A 483 12.67 33.95 40.66
CA CYS A 483 11.22 34.11 40.47
C CYS A 483 10.82 35.48 41.03
N TYR A 484 10.05 36.24 40.24
CA TYR A 484 9.56 37.55 40.61
C TYR A 484 8.09 37.43 41.01
N VAL A 485 7.71 37.95 42.16
CA VAL A 485 6.31 38.03 42.61
C VAL A 485 5.99 39.51 42.85
N SER A 486 4.88 39.99 42.32
CA SER A 486 4.41 41.34 42.62
C SER A 486 3.90 41.42 44.07
N ASP A 487 3.93 42.61 44.68
CA ASP A 487 3.39 42.81 46.05
C ASP A 487 1.87 42.54 46.12
N GLU A 488 1.16 42.72 45.01
CA GLU A 488 -0.27 42.40 44.87
C GLU A 488 -0.54 40.88 44.97
N GLU A 489 0.46 40.05 44.66
CA GLU A 489 0.36 38.58 44.60
C GLU A 489 1.22 37.89 45.66
N LYS A 490 1.54 38.58 46.76
CA LYS A 490 2.42 38.07 47.83
C LYS A 490 1.97 36.73 48.42
N GLU A 491 0.69 36.37 48.27
CA GLU A 491 0.15 35.07 48.69
C GLU A 491 0.76 33.88 47.91
N LEU A 492 1.33 34.11 46.73
CA LEU A 492 2.02 33.07 45.95
C LEU A 492 3.39 32.69 46.51
N ILE A 493 3.98 33.52 47.39
CA ILE A 493 5.34 33.32 47.90
C ILE A 493 5.43 32.00 48.67
N GLU A 494 4.54 31.75 49.62
CA GLU A 494 4.56 30.53 50.44
C GLU A 494 4.35 29.27 49.58
N PRO A 495 3.32 29.17 48.71
CA PRO A 495 3.18 28.07 47.76
C PRO A 495 4.41 27.84 46.88
N LEU A 496 5.07 28.90 46.39
CA LEU A 496 6.28 28.79 45.58
C LEU A 496 7.45 28.24 46.38
N VAL A 497 7.68 28.74 47.60
CA VAL A 497 8.73 28.23 48.49
C VAL A 497 8.50 26.74 48.79
N GLN A 498 7.26 26.35 49.08
CA GLN A 498 6.89 24.95 49.28
C GLN A 498 7.13 24.10 48.02
N LEU A 499 6.86 24.62 46.83
CA LEU A 499 7.15 23.90 45.57
C LEU A 499 8.64 23.70 45.35
N TRP A 500 9.47 24.74 45.54
CA TRP A 500 10.92 24.63 45.42
C TRP A 500 11.50 23.63 46.42
N ASN A 501 11.03 23.65 47.67
CA ASN A 501 11.42 22.69 48.69
C ASN A 501 10.97 21.27 48.31
N ASN A 502 9.72 21.07 47.90
CA ASN A 502 9.20 19.75 47.53
C ASN A 502 9.86 19.12 46.30
N VAL A 503 10.26 19.93 45.32
CA VAL A 503 10.82 19.42 44.06
C VAL A 503 12.34 19.24 44.16
N PHE A 504 13.02 20.25 44.69
CA PHE A 504 14.48 20.33 44.67
C PHE A 504 15.14 20.23 46.05
N HIS A 505 14.36 20.20 47.13
CA HIS A 505 14.83 20.26 48.53
C HIS A 505 15.66 21.53 48.77
N VAL A 506 15.20 22.65 48.21
CA VAL A 506 15.85 23.97 48.36
C VAL A 506 14.83 24.99 48.79
N GLU A 507 15.19 25.75 49.81
CA GLU A 507 14.50 26.98 50.18
C GLU A 507 15.09 28.17 49.40
N PRO A 508 14.29 28.89 48.60
CA PRO A 508 14.77 30.08 47.90
C PRO A 508 15.17 31.20 48.89
N ALA A 509 16.23 31.93 48.55
CA ALA A 509 16.58 33.15 49.28
C ALA A 509 15.58 34.25 48.93
N TYR A 510 14.92 34.83 49.94
CA TYR A 510 13.95 35.89 49.76
C TYR A 510 14.60 37.27 49.79
N VAL A 511 14.33 38.09 48.78
CA VAL A 511 14.82 39.48 48.68
C VAL A 511 13.68 40.42 48.33
N LEU A 512 13.37 41.36 49.22
CA LEU A 512 12.40 42.43 48.96
C LEU A 512 13.09 43.57 48.19
N LYS A 513 12.58 43.89 46.99
CA LYS A 513 13.03 45.05 46.21
C LYS A 513 12.06 46.21 46.36
N GLN A 514 12.56 47.27 47.01
CA GLN A 514 11.90 48.56 47.13
C GLN A 514 11.80 49.27 45.77
N PRO A 515 10.78 50.13 45.57
CA PRO A 515 10.63 50.89 44.34
C PRO A 515 11.78 51.90 44.17
N VAL A 516 12.23 52.06 42.93
CA VAL A 516 13.25 53.05 42.58
C VAL A 516 12.54 54.29 42.07
N TYR A 517 12.85 55.46 42.63
CA TYR A 517 12.35 56.74 42.15
C TYR A 517 13.38 57.38 41.21
N SER A 518 12.92 57.87 40.07
CA SER A 518 13.74 58.56 39.08
C SER A 518 13.18 59.96 38.85
N MET A 519 14.07 60.95 38.84
CA MET A 519 13.71 62.32 38.49
C MET A 519 13.59 62.43 36.97
N ILE A 520 12.45 62.88 36.47
CA ILE A 520 12.23 63.17 35.06
C ILE A 520 12.05 64.68 34.92
N GLN A 521 12.77 65.27 33.96
CA GLN A 521 12.61 66.68 33.60
C GLN A 521 11.53 66.81 32.53
N ASP A 522 10.48 67.56 32.82
CA ASP A 522 9.40 67.84 31.89
C ASP A 522 9.81 68.93 30.89
N VAL A 523 9.01 69.09 29.83
CA VAL A 523 9.30 69.97 28.68
C VAL A 523 9.40 71.45 29.09
N ASP A 524 8.79 71.82 30.21
CA ASP A 524 8.84 73.15 30.82
C ASP A 524 10.05 73.38 31.74
N GLY A 525 10.93 72.38 31.89
CA GLY A 525 12.13 72.42 32.72
C GLY A 525 11.89 72.02 34.19
N SER A 526 10.65 71.76 34.59
CA SER A 526 10.31 71.29 35.93
C SER A 526 10.77 69.83 36.14
N GLN A 527 11.16 69.47 37.37
CA GLN A 527 11.52 68.11 37.71
C GLN A 527 10.42 67.45 38.53
N ARG A 528 9.96 66.28 38.10
CA ARG A 528 9.04 65.44 38.89
C ARG A 528 9.67 64.10 39.22
N GLU A 529 9.40 63.65 40.43
CA GLU A 529 9.80 62.32 40.89
C GLU A 529 8.81 61.29 40.35
N VAL A 530 9.29 60.37 39.52
CA VAL A 530 8.48 59.31 38.92
C VAL A 530 8.93 57.98 39.49
N ARG A 531 7.98 57.22 40.02
CA ARG A 531 8.20 55.85 40.45
C ARG A 531 8.52 54.99 39.23
N SER A 532 9.76 54.55 39.13
CA SER A 532 10.26 53.79 37.97
C SER A 532 10.03 52.28 38.09
N SER A 533 9.80 51.77 39.31
CA SER A 533 9.51 50.35 39.55
C SER A 533 8.47 50.09 40.66
N ARG A 534 7.81 48.93 40.61
CA ARG A 534 6.90 48.45 41.68
C ARG A 534 7.68 47.74 42.79
N VAL A 535 7.05 47.53 43.95
CA VAL A 535 7.59 46.64 44.98
C VAL A 535 7.55 45.22 44.41
N MET A 536 8.67 44.50 44.50
CA MET A 536 8.80 43.14 43.99
C MET A 536 9.43 42.23 45.04
N HIS A 537 8.92 41.02 45.16
CA HIS A 537 9.46 39.96 45.99
C HIS A 537 10.26 39.01 45.10
N TRP A 538 11.55 38.88 45.36
CA TRP A 538 12.42 38.00 44.59
C TRP A 538 12.71 36.74 45.38
N LEU A 539 12.47 35.59 44.76
CA LEU A 539 12.88 34.28 45.26
C LEU A 539 14.08 33.82 44.45
N GLU A 540 15.27 33.84 45.06
CA GLU A 540 16.53 33.51 44.41
C GLU A 540 17.01 32.10 44.76
N ILE A 541 17.14 31.26 43.73
CA ILE A 541 17.63 29.89 43.82
C ILE A 541 19.08 29.88 43.33
N ASN A 542 20.02 29.94 44.27
CA ASN A 542 21.46 30.00 44.00
C ASN A 542 22.07 28.59 43.84
N SER A 543 21.59 27.84 42.84
CA SER A 543 22.10 26.50 42.52
C SER A 543 22.40 26.33 41.04
N LYS A 544 23.67 26.06 40.73
CA LYS A 544 24.13 25.73 39.38
C LYS A 544 23.53 24.43 38.86
N HIS A 545 23.30 23.45 39.73
CA HIS A 545 22.69 22.17 39.35
C HIS A 545 21.25 22.39 38.84
N ILE A 546 20.45 23.16 39.58
CA ILE A 546 19.06 23.45 39.23
C ILE A 546 18.98 24.38 38.02
N ALA A 547 19.79 25.44 37.99
CA ALA A 547 19.83 26.38 36.86
C ALA A 547 20.24 25.69 35.55
N GLN A 548 21.17 24.72 35.60
CA GLN A 548 21.50 23.89 34.45
C GLN A 548 20.34 22.96 34.07
N ALA A 549 19.71 22.29 35.05
CA ALA A 549 18.59 21.38 34.81
C ALA A 549 17.39 22.08 34.13
N LEU A 550 17.08 23.31 34.54
CA LEU A 550 15.97 24.11 34.01
C LEU A 550 16.37 25.06 32.87
N SER A 551 17.62 25.02 32.40
CA SER A 551 18.16 25.93 31.38
C SER A 551 17.34 25.96 30.08
N PHE A 552 16.63 24.87 29.75
CA PHE A 552 15.75 24.79 28.59
C PHE A 552 14.59 25.81 28.61
N LEU A 553 14.23 26.36 29.78
CA LEU A 553 13.19 27.39 29.91
C LEU A 553 13.66 28.78 29.41
N SER A 554 14.97 28.99 29.26
CA SER A 554 15.54 30.25 28.74
C SER A 554 15.10 30.57 27.29
N VAL A 555 14.72 29.53 26.52
CA VAL A 555 14.19 29.67 25.16
C VAL A 555 12.82 30.37 25.15
N LYS A 556 12.18 30.53 26.33
CA LYS A 556 10.82 31.08 26.53
C LYS A 556 9.79 30.51 25.55
N ARG A 557 9.80 29.18 25.43
CA ARG A 557 8.83 28.35 24.67
C ARG A 557 8.36 27.23 25.58
N VAL A 558 7.19 26.66 25.30
CA VAL A 558 6.72 25.49 26.06
C VAL A 558 7.65 24.30 25.75
N PRO A 559 8.24 23.67 26.77
CA PRO A 559 9.16 22.54 26.58
C PRO A 559 8.48 21.34 25.92
N GLN A 560 9.21 20.62 25.07
CA GLN A 560 8.72 19.36 24.47
C GLN A 560 8.32 18.32 25.54
N SER A 561 8.97 18.34 26.70
CA SER A 561 8.62 17.49 27.84
C SER A 561 7.19 17.72 28.34
N ILE A 562 6.64 18.94 28.23
CA ILE A 562 5.24 19.22 28.58
C ILE A 562 4.29 18.58 27.55
N PHE A 563 4.56 18.73 26.25
CA PHE A 563 3.73 18.11 25.19
C PHE A 563 3.72 16.58 25.22
N ASP A 564 4.80 15.96 25.73
CA ASP A 564 4.93 14.52 25.94
C ASP A 564 4.46 14.04 27.32
N SER A 565 3.74 14.87 28.11
CA SER A 565 3.33 14.52 29.47
C SER A 565 1.82 14.22 29.61
N PRO A 566 1.42 13.49 30.68
CA PRO A 566 0.02 13.30 31.03
C PRO A 566 -0.73 14.63 31.24
N LYS A 567 -2.07 14.59 31.12
CA LYS A 567 -2.91 15.78 31.25
C LYS A 567 -2.73 16.51 32.57
N GLU A 568 -2.56 15.80 33.69
CA GLU A 568 -2.32 16.39 35.01
C GLU A 568 -1.03 17.23 35.09
N VAL A 569 0.02 16.83 34.36
CA VAL A 569 1.28 17.58 34.28
C VAL A 569 1.09 18.83 33.43
N VAL A 570 0.40 18.70 32.29
CA VAL A 570 0.08 19.83 31.41
C VAL A 570 -0.83 20.84 32.10
N ALA A 571 -1.83 20.36 32.83
CA ALA A 571 -2.75 21.15 33.64
C ALA A 571 -1.99 21.97 34.68
N SER A 572 -1.12 21.31 35.45
CA SER A 572 -0.29 21.98 36.46
C SER A 572 0.64 23.03 35.87
N PHE A 573 1.27 22.76 34.72
CA PHE A 573 2.06 23.74 33.98
C PHE A 573 1.24 24.96 33.53
N LEU A 574 0.08 24.72 32.91
CA LEU A 574 -0.79 25.80 32.43
C LEU A 574 -1.28 26.65 33.61
N ARG A 575 -1.75 26.02 34.69
CA ARG A 575 -2.23 26.71 35.89
C ARG A 575 -1.21 27.71 36.40
N TRP A 576 0.03 27.27 36.63
CA TRP A 576 1.09 28.15 37.14
C TRP A 576 1.63 29.16 36.13
N LEU A 577 1.50 28.89 34.83
CA LEU A 577 1.81 29.87 33.79
C LEU A 577 0.77 31.01 33.77
N PHE A 578 -0.52 30.67 33.92
CA PHE A 578 -1.59 31.65 34.04
C PHE A 578 -1.57 32.38 35.40
N GLU A 579 -1.07 31.74 36.47
CA GLU A 579 -0.86 32.41 37.76
C GLU A 579 0.23 33.49 37.69
N ALA A 580 1.22 33.32 36.79
CA ALA A 580 2.27 34.32 36.57
C ALA A 580 1.82 35.42 35.60
N ASP A 581 1.54 35.07 34.34
CA ASP A 581 1.32 36.04 33.26
C ASP A 581 -0.18 36.22 32.87
N GLY A 582 -1.10 35.60 33.62
CA GLY A 582 -2.51 35.59 33.31
C GLY A 582 -3.25 36.83 33.79
N CYS A 583 -4.28 37.24 33.05
CA CYS A 583 -5.16 38.32 33.42
C CYS A 583 -6.63 37.91 33.23
N ALA A 584 -7.47 38.16 34.22
CA ALA A 584 -8.92 37.96 34.14
C ALA A 584 -9.65 39.31 34.01
N PHE A 585 -10.66 39.39 33.15
CA PHE A 585 -11.47 40.60 32.95
C PHE A 585 -12.93 40.34 33.31
N GLY A 586 -13.50 41.18 34.19
CA GLY A 586 -14.76 40.89 34.89
C GLY A 586 -16.04 41.63 34.49
N ASN A 587 -16.03 42.65 33.60
CA ASN A 587 -17.24 43.48 33.41
C ASN A 587 -17.66 43.61 31.96
N GLY A 588 -18.87 43.14 31.54
CA GLY A 588 -19.71 43.37 30.30
C GLY A 588 -19.96 42.21 29.27
N ARG A 589 -20.67 42.45 28.13
CA ARG A 589 -21.15 41.36 27.20
C ARG A 589 -20.01 40.54 26.59
N GLY A 590 -19.90 39.25 26.96
CA GLY A 590 -18.83 38.32 26.55
C GLY A 590 -17.58 38.33 27.44
N ARG A 591 -17.67 38.90 28.66
CA ARG A 591 -16.53 39.28 29.51
C ARG A 591 -16.40 38.45 30.79
N THR A 592 -16.29 37.13 30.62
CA THR A 592 -15.47 36.29 31.50
C THR A 592 -14.36 35.70 30.63
N SER A 593 -13.41 36.56 30.24
CA SER A 593 -12.29 36.15 29.39
C SER A 593 -11.01 36.11 30.19
N ILE A 594 -10.23 35.06 29.97
CA ILE A 594 -8.90 34.91 30.55
C ILE A 594 -7.89 35.13 29.45
N GLN A 595 -6.89 35.96 29.73
CA GLN A 595 -5.85 36.32 28.80
C GLN A 595 -4.50 35.89 29.33
N LEU A 596 -3.62 35.49 28.42
CA LEU A 596 -2.18 35.32 28.69
C LEU A 596 -1.46 36.30 27.77
N LYS A 597 -0.70 37.23 28.35
CA LYS A 597 0.02 38.25 27.60
C LYS A 597 1.48 37.86 27.43
N SER A 598 2.01 37.94 26.22
CA SER A 598 3.43 37.73 25.97
C SER A 598 3.85 38.38 24.67
N THR A 599 4.98 39.10 24.69
CA THR A 599 5.63 39.63 23.47
C THR A 599 6.18 38.52 22.58
N ARG A 600 6.22 37.28 23.07
CA ARG A 600 6.68 36.11 22.32
C ARG A 600 5.47 35.34 21.77
N GLY A 601 5.05 35.69 20.55
CA GLY A 601 3.92 35.03 19.88
C GLY A 601 4.04 33.50 19.73
N ASP A 602 5.26 32.94 19.74
CA ASP A 602 5.45 31.49 19.68
C ASP A 602 5.13 30.77 21.00
N LEU A 603 5.35 31.43 22.14
CA LEU A 603 4.90 30.91 23.44
C LEU A 603 3.38 30.84 23.47
N LEU A 604 2.71 31.92 23.05
CA LEU A 604 1.24 31.97 22.97
C LEU A 604 0.70 30.88 22.05
N ARG A 605 1.36 30.63 20.91
CA ARG A 605 0.96 29.55 19.99
C ARG A 605 1.15 28.16 20.58
N ASP A 606 2.23 27.94 21.32
CA ASP A 606 2.43 26.68 22.03
C ASP A 606 1.37 26.44 23.11
N VAL A 607 1.02 27.48 23.89
CA VAL A 607 -0.07 27.43 24.88
C VAL A 607 -1.41 27.20 24.19
N GLN A 608 -1.67 27.85 23.06
CA GLN A 608 -2.87 27.62 22.25
C GLN A 608 -3.00 26.16 21.80
N LEU A 609 -1.90 25.47 21.53
CA LEU A 609 -1.92 24.04 21.20
C LEU A 609 -2.16 23.16 22.45
N LEU A 610 -1.56 23.49 23.60
CA LEU A 610 -1.79 22.75 24.85
C LEU A 610 -3.25 22.82 25.31
N LEU A 611 -3.90 23.98 25.16
CA LEU A 611 -5.32 24.15 25.50
C LEU A 611 -6.23 23.19 24.72
N LEU A 612 -5.84 22.77 23.50
CA LEU A 612 -6.59 21.78 22.72
C LEU A 612 -6.55 20.36 23.33
N PHE A 613 -5.66 20.05 24.27
CA PHE A 613 -5.68 18.77 25.01
C PHE A 613 -6.92 18.67 25.91
N PHE A 614 -7.42 19.82 26.34
CA PHE A 614 -8.62 19.98 27.15
C PHE A 614 -9.85 20.33 26.30
N GLY A 615 -9.66 20.63 25.01
CA GLY A 615 -10.74 21.05 24.09
C GLY A 615 -11.06 22.54 24.20
N ILE A 616 -10.13 23.33 24.74
CA ILE A 616 -10.32 24.76 24.98
C ILE A 616 -9.81 25.53 23.76
N HIS A 617 -10.68 26.38 23.23
CA HIS A 617 -10.38 27.18 22.06
C HIS A 617 -9.99 28.60 22.48
N SER A 618 -8.77 29.01 22.09
CA SER A 618 -8.29 30.38 22.27
C SER A 618 -8.05 31.09 20.94
N ARG A 619 -7.98 32.42 20.99
CA ARG A 619 -7.62 33.31 19.89
C ARG A 619 -6.41 34.15 20.28
N ILE A 620 -5.44 34.32 19.39
CA ILE A 620 -4.32 35.24 19.61
C ILE A 620 -4.63 36.56 18.89
N VAL A 621 -4.61 37.68 19.61
CA VAL A 621 -4.83 39.04 19.10
C VAL A 621 -3.71 39.93 19.60
N GLY A 622 -2.82 40.35 18.68
CA GLY A 622 -1.56 41.00 19.07
C GLY A 622 -0.75 40.10 20.00
N ASP A 623 -0.36 40.63 21.14
CA ASP A 623 0.43 39.93 22.17
C ASP A 623 -0.43 39.22 23.23
N ASN A 624 -1.73 39.04 22.98
CA ASN A 624 -2.66 38.43 23.93
C ASN A 624 -3.24 37.14 23.37
N LEU A 625 -3.11 36.05 24.12
CA LEU A 625 -3.92 34.85 23.94
C LEU A 625 -5.19 35.00 24.76
N CYS A 626 -6.35 34.92 24.13
CA CYS A 626 -7.65 35.13 24.77
C CYS A 626 -8.48 33.85 24.75
N ILE A 627 -8.97 33.45 25.93
CA ILE A 627 -9.96 32.39 26.14
C ILE A 627 -11.29 33.08 26.46
N ARG A 628 -12.34 32.83 25.66
CA ARG A 628 -13.62 33.55 25.78
C ARG A 628 -14.52 33.08 26.93
N ARG A 629 -14.37 31.82 27.36
CA ARG A 629 -15.18 31.22 28.42
C ARG A 629 -14.27 30.94 29.61
N ALA A 630 -14.32 31.78 30.65
CA ALA A 630 -13.46 31.59 31.82
C ALA A 630 -13.68 30.23 32.50
N PHE A 631 -14.92 29.72 32.49
CA PHE A 631 -15.26 28.39 33.01
C PHE A 631 -14.50 27.25 32.31
N ASP A 632 -14.01 27.45 31.08
CA ASP A 632 -13.20 26.43 30.41
C ASP A 632 -11.90 26.14 31.19
N MET A 633 -11.41 27.06 32.03
CA MET A 633 -10.23 26.82 32.87
C MET A 633 -10.44 25.73 33.93
N GLU A 634 -11.68 25.52 34.39
CA GLU A 634 -12.00 24.44 35.36
C GLU A 634 -11.61 23.05 34.83
N LEU A 635 -11.47 22.91 33.50
CA LEU A 635 -11.07 21.65 32.87
C LEU A 635 -9.59 21.29 33.10
N PHE A 636 -8.77 22.22 33.60
CA PHE A 636 -7.35 21.99 33.90
C PHE A 636 -6.84 22.68 35.18
N ILE A 637 -7.75 23.18 36.02
CA ILE A 637 -7.48 23.54 37.42
C ILE A 637 -7.60 22.28 38.28
#